data_AF-A0A535HDL8-F1
#
_entry.id   AF-A0A535HDL8-F1
#
_cell.length_a   1.000
_cell.length_b   1.000
_cell.length_c   1.000
_cell.angle_alpha   90.00
_cell.angle_beta   90.00
_cell.angle_gamma   90.00
#
_symmetry.space_group_name_H-M   'P 1'
#
loop_
_entity.id
_entity.type
_entity.pdbx_description
1 polymer ?
#
loop_
_entity_poly.entity_id
_entity_poly.type
_entity_poly.pdbx_seq_one_letter_code
_entity_poly.pdbx_strand_id
1 'polypeptide(L)'
;MEAFEPLLRPPDIRLLEHLIRQSKTWAFVDELAIAITGPLVERSPKLLRVLDRWAEDDDFWLRRSAMLALLRPLRRGRGDFPRFARYAERMLADREFFIRKAIGWVLRETGKPQPDLVYSWLMPRAARASGVTVREAVKYLSSAQRAAVLAVYQPATRPEGPSGRAPR
;
A
#
# COMPACT_ATOMS: atom_id res chain seq x y z
N MET A 1 -12.85 16.83 -6.35
CA MET A 1 -13.06 16.25 -5.00
C MET A 1 -12.53 17.12 -3.88
N GLU A 2 -11.40 17.83 -4.06
CA GLU A 2 -10.77 18.63 -3.00
C GLU A 2 -11.70 19.68 -2.35
N ALA A 3 -12.61 20.29 -3.12
CA ALA A 3 -13.58 21.25 -2.61
C ALA A 3 -14.54 20.71 -1.53
N PHE A 4 -14.76 19.38 -1.49
CA PHE A 4 -15.68 18.74 -0.53
C PHE A 4 -14.96 18.05 0.62
N GLU A 5 -13.63 17.99 0.59
CA GLU A 5 -12.82 17.39 1.65
C GLU A 5 -13.15 17.96 3.05
N PRO A 6 -13.38 19.29 3.24
CA PRO A 6 -13.71 19.85 4.55
C PRO A 6 -15.06 19.42 5.11
N LEU A 7 -15.98 18.92 4.26
CA LEU A 7 -17.34 18.56 4.69
C LEU A 7 -17.40 17.20 5.40
N LEU A 8 -16.42 16.33 5.16
CA LEU A 8 -16.39 15.00 5.75
C LEU A 8 -15.97 15.06 7.23
N ARG A 9 -16.75 14.40 8.07
CA ARG A 9 -16.54 14.30 9.52
C ARG A 9 -16.10 12.88 9.88
N PRO A 10 -15.50 12.67 11.06
CA PRO A 10 -15.05 11.34 11.47
C PRO A 10 -16.08 10.21 11.37
N PRO A 11 -17.39 10.43 11.65
CA PRO A 11 -18.41 9.38 11.47
C PRO A 11 -18.58 8.92 10.01
N ASP A 12 -18.28 9.77 9.03
CA ASP A 12 -18.44 9.47 7.60
C ASP A 12 -17.48 8.38 7.11
N ILE A 13 -16.47 8.01 7.92
CA ILE A 13 -15.61 6.85 7.68
C ILE A 13 -16.42 5.55 7.49
N ARG A 14 -17.61 5.45 8.11
CA ARG A 14 -18.52 4.30 7.94
C ARG A 14 -19.13 4.24 6.54
N LEU A 15 -19.49 5.40 5.99
CA LEU A 15 -19.95 5.50 4.60
C LEU A 15 -18.80 5.17 3.64
N LEU A 16 -17.59 5.68 3.90
CA LEU A 16 -16.42 5.35 3.08
C LEU A 16 -16.12 3.85 3.11
N GLU A 17 -16.19 3.20 4.28
CA GLU A 17 -16.05 1.75 4.38
C GLU A 17 -17.08 1.02 3.51
N HIS A 18 -18.36 1.41 3.60
CA HIS A 18 -19.42 0.82 2.80
C HIS A 18 -19.15 1.00 1.29
N LEU A 19 -18.78 2.20 0.86
CA LEU A 19 -18.46 2.49 -0.54
C LEU A 19 -17.25 1.69 -1.03
N ILE A 20 -16.20 1.53 -0.22
CA ILE A 20 -15.04 0.71 -0.56
C ILE A 20 -15.46 -0.75 -0.76
N ARG A 21 -16.25 -1.32 0.15
CA ARG A 21 -16.74 -2.71 0.02
C ARG A 21 -17.61 -2.93 -1.21
N GLN A 22 -18.38 -1.91 -1.61
CA GLN A 22 -19.21 -1.96 -2.82
C GLN A 22 -18.41 -1.66 -4.10
N SER A 23 -17.19 -1.11 -3.96
CA SER A 23 -16.32 -0.78 -5.08
C SER A 23 -15.67 -2.05 -5.64
N LYS A 24 -16.22 -2.56 -6.74
CA LYS A 24 -15.70 -3.78 -7.41
C LYS A 24 -14.48 -3.51 -8.31
N THR A 25 -13.78 -2.39 -8.12
CA THR A 25 -12.65 -1.98 -8.96
C THR A 25 -11.67 -1.10 -8.21
N TRP A 26 -10.38 -1.28 -8.52
CA TRP A 26 -9.27 -0.51 -7.96
C TRP A 26 -9.42 1.00 -8.24
N ALA A 27 -10.04 1.38 -9.36
CA ALA A 27 -10.14 2.79 -9.74
C ALA A 27 -10.93 3.62 -8.72
N PHE A 28 -12.04 3.08 -8.20
CA PHE A 28 -12.83 3.75 -7.17
C PHE A 28 -12.20 3.59 -5.79
N VAL A 29 -11.67 2.40 -5.47
CA VAL A 29 -11.03 2.15 -4.18
C VAL A 29 -9.84 3.08 -3.96
N ASP A 30 -8.99 3.27 -4.98
CA ASP A 30 -7.80 4.10 -4.86
C ASP A 30 -8.15 5.57 -4.62
N GLU A 31 -9.16 6.10 -5.32
CA GLU A 31 -9.64 7.47 -5.10
C GLU A 31 -10.26 7.64 -3.70
N LEU A 32 -11.12 6.70 -3.28
CA LEU A 32 -11.71 6.71 -1.94
C LEU A 32 -10.65 6.61 -0.83
N ALA A 33 -9.61 5.80 -1.04
CA ALA A 33 -8.55 5.61 -0.05
C ALA A 33 -7.58 6.80 0.00
N ILE A 34 -7.06 7.23 -1.15
CA ILE A 34 -5.96 8.21 -1.23
C ILE A 34 -6.49 9.64 -1.13
N ALA A 35 -7.56 9.96 -1.85
CA ALA A 35 -8.03 11.33 -1.98
C ALA A 35 -9.07 11.72 -0.94
N ILE A 36 -9.79 10.75 -0.36
CA ILE A 36 -10.84 11.02 0.60
C ILE A 36 -10.48 10.52 2.01
N THR A 37 -10.22 9.23 2.15
CA THR A 37 -9.95 8.61 3.46
C THR A 37 -8.65 9.11 4.07
N GLY A 38 -7.57 9.16 3.29
CA GLY A 38 -6.26 9.63 3.75
C GLY A 38 -6.31 11.01 4.40
N PRO A 39 -6.83 12.05 3.73
CA PRO A 39 -6.94 13.37 4.34
C PRO A 39 -7.89 13.44 5.55
N LEU A 40 -9.01 12.68 5.53
CA LEU A 40 -9.88 12.55 6.70
C LEU A 40 -9.14 11.97 7.91
N VAL A 41 -8.29 10.97 7.71
CA VAL A 41 -7.46 10.37 8.76
C VAL A 41 -6.35 11.33 9.21
N GLU A 42 -5.69 12.06 8.30
CA GLU A 42 -4.63 13.05 8.61
C GLU A 42 -5.17 14.13 9.55
N ARG A 43 -6.41 14.63 9.35
CA ARG A 43 -7.05 15.61 10.24
C ARG A 43 -7.72 15.02 11.48
N SER A 44 -7.87 13.70 11.57
CA SER A 44 -8.55 13.04 12.69
C SER A 44 -7.81 11.76 13.10
N PRO A 45 -6.67 11.87 13.82
CA PRO A 45 -5.81 10.74 14.16
C PRO A 45 -6.50 9.58 14.88
N LYS A 46 -7.61 9.82 15.58
CA LYS A 46 -8.44 8.76 16.19
C LYS A 46 -8.93 7.71 15.19
N LEU A 47 -9.07 8.08 13.91
CA LEU A 47 -9.47 7.20 12.82
C LEU A 47 -8.37 6.23 12.39
N LEU A 48 -7.13 6.41 12.85
CA LEU A 48 -6.07 5.43 12.61
C LEU A 48 -6.44 4.05 13.16
N ARG A 49 -7.24 3.97 14.23
CA ARG A 49 -7.80 2.70 14.75
C ARG A 49 -8.74 2.01 13.77
N VAL A 50 -9.41 2.77 12.90
CA VAL A 50 -10.23 2.21 11.83
C VAL A 50 -9.35 1.60 10.75
N LEU A 51 -8.24 2.26 10.40
CA LEU A 51 -7.26 1.70 9.46
C LEU A 51 -6.58 0.45 10.04
N ASP A 52 -6.31 0.41 11.36
CA ASP A 52 -5.80 -0.80 12.02
C ASP A 52 -6.75 -1.98 11.82
N ARG A 53 -8.07 -1.77 12.02
CA ARG A 53 -9.10 -2.78 11.74
C ARG A 53 -9.14 -3.17 10.26
N TRP A 54 -9.15 -2.20 9.34
CA TRP A 54 -9.20 -2.47 7.91
C TRP A 54 -8.00 -3.27 7.41
N ALA A 55 -6.82 -3.09 8.03
CA ALA A 55 -5.63 -3.86 7.70
C ALA A 55 -5.74 -5.35 8.08
N GLU A 56 -6.72 -5.74 8.88
CA GLU A 56 -7.00 -7.11 9.31
C GLU A 56 -8.27 -7.70 8.66
N ASP A 57 -8.98 -6.92 7.84
CA ASP A 57 -10.27 -7.32 7.25
C ASP A 57 -10.11 -8.42 6.20
N ASP A 58 -11.12 -9.29 6.05
CA ASP A 58 -11.14 -10.33 5.01
C ASP A 58 -11.25 -9.74 3.60
N ASP A 59 -11.88 -8.56 3.46
CA ASP A 59 -11.94 -7.84 2.19
C ASP A 59 -10.60 -7.17 1.87
N PHE A 60 -9.94 -7.66 0.81
CA PHE A 60 -8.65 -7.12 0.39
C PHE A 60 -8.74 -5.66 -0.08
N TRP A 61 -9.92 -5.15 -0.46
CA TRP A 61 -10.08 -3.73 -0.79
C TRP A 61 -9.99 -2.82 0.43
N LEU A 62 -10.43 -3.28 1.60
CA LEU A 62 -10.19 -2.57 2.85
C LEU A 62 -8.74 -2.66 3.29
N ARG A 63 -8.11 -3.84 3.19
CA ARG A 63 -6.68 -4.00 3.46
C ARG A 63 -5.84 -3.07 2.57
N ARG A 64 -6.17 -2.99 1.27
CA ARG A 64 -5.57 -2.05 0.31
C ARG A 64 -5.79 -0.60 0.73
N SER A 65 -7.02 -0.24 1.07
CA SER A 65 -7.38 1.11 1.49
C SER A 65 -6.62 1.56 2.75
N ALA A 66 -6.41 0.65 3.71
CA ALA A 66 -5.65 0.92 4.93
C ALA A 66 -4.21 1.35 4.64
N MET A 67 -3.55 0.70 3.66
CA MET A 67 -2.20 1.08 3.22
C MET A 67 -2.21 2.39 2.43
N LEU A 68 -3.13 2.54 1.48
CA LEU A 68 -3.17 3.69 0.58
C LEU A 68 -3.60 5.00 1.26
N ALA A 69 -4.41 4.93 2.32
CA ALA A 69 -4.76 6.09 3.12
C ALA A 69 -3.53 6.76 3.78
N LEU A 70 -2.44 6.02 3.99
CA LEU A 70 -1.18 6.54 4.54
C LEU A 70 -0.25 7.17 3.48
N LEU A 71 -0.59 7.06 2.18
CA LEU A 71 0.31 7.37 1.07
C LEU A 71 0.72 8.85 1.00
N ARG A 72 -0.24 9.78 1.16
CA ARG A 72 0.01 11.23 0.98
C ARG A 72 1.07 11.77 1.94
N PRO A 73 0.98 11.58 3.27
CA PRO A 73 2.02 12.05 4.18
C PRO A 73 3.36 11.36 3.91
N LEU A 74 3.38 10.04 3.67
CA LEU A 74 4.62 9.29 3.39
C LEU A 74 5.36 9.78 2.16
N ARG A 75 4.63 10.09 1.07
CA ARG A 75 5.17 10.71 -0.14
C ARG A 75 5.81 12.08 0.12
N ARG A 76 5.32 12.83 1.12
CA ARG A 76 5.86 14.13 1.53
C ARG A 76 7.04 14.00 2.50
N GLY A 77 7.51 12.78 2.78
CA GLY A 77 8.61 12.54 3.71
C GLY A 77 8.23 12.57 5.19
N ARG A 78 6.93 12.46 5.50
CA ARG A 78 6.40 12.51 6.88
C ARG A 78 5.38 11.39 7.12
N GLY A 79 4.77 11.35 8.29
CA GLY A 79 3.71 10.39 8.62
C GLY A 79 4.22 9.10 9.26
N ASP A 80 3.30 8.17 9.47
CA ASP A 80 3.52 6.97 10.28
C ASP A 80 3.99 5.78 9.43
N PHE A 81 5.27 5.81 9.01
CA PHE A 81 5.88 4.68 8.32
C PHE A 81 5.87 3.39 9.16
N PRO A 82 6.13 3.40 10.48
CA PRO A 82 6.02 2.19 11.31
C PRO A 82 4.65 1.50 11.24
N ARG A 83 3.55 2.26 11.16
CA ARG A 83 2.22 1.71 10.94
C ARG A 83 2.04 1.09 9.56
N PHE A 84 2.44 1.80 8.51
CA PHE A 84 2.44 1.21 7.16
C PHE A 84 3.25 -0.09 7.12
N ALA A 85 4.46 -0.07 7.71
CA ALA A 85 5.33 -1.22 7.82
C ALA A 85 4.65 -2.40 8.53
N ARG A 86 3.91 -2.16 9.62
CA ARG A 86 3.14 -3.20 10.33
C ARG A 86 2.03 -3.81 9.44
N TYR A 87 1.32 -3.00 8.67
CA TYR A 87 0.30 -3.50 7.73
C TYR A 87 0.95 -4.34 6.62
N ALA A 88 1.98 -3.78 5.97
CA ALA A 88 2.70 -4.42 4.88
C ALA A 88 3.37 -5.73 5.31
N GLU A 89 3.90 -5.80 6.53
CA GLU A 89 4.51 -7.01 7.11
C GLU A 89 3.54 -8.20 7.11
N ARG A 90 2.31 -7.98 7.58
CA ARG A 90 1.26 -9.01 7.64
C ARG A 90 0.77 -9.43 6.26
N MET A 91 0.80 -8.51 5.31
CA MET A 91 0.31 -8.71 3.95
C MET A 91 1.41 -9.13 2.96
N LEU A 92 2.66 -9.29 3.41
CA LEU A 92 3.79 -9.50 2.51
C LEU A 92 3.70 -10.82 1.73
N ALA A 93 3.11 -11.85 2.35
CA ALA A 93 2.87 -13.16 1.76
C ALA A 93 1.54 -13.24 0.99
N ASP A 94 0.71 -12.19 0.99
CA ASP A 94 -0.58 -12.16 0.29
C ASP A 94 -0.35 -12.48 -1.20
N ARG A 95 -1.28 -13.25 -1.79
CA ARG A 95 -1.24 -13.64 -3.21
C ARG A 95 -1.95 -12.64 -4.12
N GLU A 96 -2.78 -11.78 -3.53
CA GLU A 96 -3.55 -10.77 -4.24
C GLU A 96 -2.63 -9.75 -4.91
N PHE A 97 -2.79 -9.59 -6.22
CA PHE A 97 -2.01 -8.66 -7.02
C PHE A 97 -2.17 -7.23 -6.53
N PHE A 98 -3.40 -6.83 -6.20
CA PHE A 98 -3.67 -5.46 -5.75
C PHE A 98 -3.03 -5.15 -4.39
N ILE A 99 -2.95 -6.10 -3.47
CA ILE A 99 -2.24 -5.92 -2.20
C ILE A 99 -0.74 -5.74 -2.43
N ARG A 100 -0.13 -6.65 -3.20
CA ARG A 100 1.30 -6.58 -3.55
C ARG A 100 1.68 -5.26 -4.23
N LYS A 101 0.81 -4.77 -5.12
CA LYS A 101 0.98 -3.50 -5.82
C LYS A 101 0.85 -2.31 -4.88
N ALA A 102 -0.08 -2.34 -3.91
CA ALA A 102 -0.22 -1.28 -2.92
C ALA A 102 1.02 -1.16 -2.03
N ILE A 103 1.54 -2.28 -1.51
CA ILE A 103 2.78 -2.29 -0.72
C ILE A 103 3.92 -1.66 -1.53
N GLY A 104 4.13 -2.15 -2.75
CA GLY A 104 5.17 -1.64 -3.65
C GLY A 104 5.01 -0.15 -3.96
N TRP A 105 3.78 0.30 -4.22
CA TRP A 105 3.50 1.70 -4.54
C TRP A 105 3.76 2.64 -3.37
N VAL A 106 3.32 2.29 -2.16
CA VAL A 106 3.58 3.11 -0.97
C VAL A 106 5.08 3.17 -0.68
N LEU A 107 5.81 2.04 -0.76
CA LEU A 107 7.26 2.02 -0.62
C LEU A 107 7.95 2.88 -1.67
N ARG A 108 7.56 2.75 -2.94
CA ARG A 108 8.09 3.56 -4.05
C ARG A 108 7.94 5.05 -3.77
N GLU A 109 6.75 5.48 -3.36
CA GLU A 109 6.47 6.90 -3.12
C GLU A 109 7.17 7.41 -1.86
N THR A 110 7.33 6.57 -0.84
CA THR A 110 8.12 6.88 0.37
C THR A 110 9.61 6.98 0.05
N GLY A 111 10.11 6.17 -0.88
CA GLY A 111 11.52 6.12 -1.27
C GLY A 111 11.99 7.35 -2.04
N LYS A 112 11.08 8.17 -2.57
CA LYS A 112 11.44 9.46 -3.21
C LYS A 112 12.10 10.41 -2.22
N PRO A 113 11.47 10.76 -1.08
CA PRO A 113 12.11 11.59 -0.06
C PRO A 113 12.99 10.80 0.93
N GLN A 114 12.72 9.51 1.15
CA GLN A 114 13.36 8.70 2.20
C GLN A 114 13.82 7.33 1.66
N PRO A 115 14.79 7.28 0.72
CA PRO A 115 15.24 6.03 0.11
C PRO A 115 15.85 5.06 1.13
N ASP A 116 16.64 5.55 2.09
CA ASP A 116 17.31 4.70 3.08
C ASP A 116 16.33 4.02 4.05
N LEU A 117 15.22 4.69 4.37
CA LEU A 117 14.14 4.13 5.17
C LEU A 117 13.50 2.93 4.46
N VAL A 118 13.21 3.10 3.17
CA VAL A 118 12.63 2.03 2.33
C VAL A 118 13.61 0.88 2.16
N TYR A 119 14.88 1.17 1.89
CA TYR A 119 15.92 0.16 1.77
C TYR A 119 16.06 -0.66 3.07
N SER A 120 16.20 0.01 4.22
CA SER A 120 16.36 -0.64 5.52
C SER A 120 15.18 -1.54 5.88
N TRP A 121 13.97 -1.16 5.49
CA TRP A 121 12.79 -2.01 5.68
C TRP A 121 12.73 -3.17 4.67
N LEU A 122 12.98 -2.91 3.38
CA LEU A 122 12.80 -3.90 2.33
C LEU A 122 13.89 -4.98 2.31
N MET A 123 15.14 -4.61 2.57
CA MET A 123 16.30 -5.50 2.44
C MET A 123 16.16 -6.82 3.22
N PRO A 124 15.85 -6.84 4.54
CA PRO A 124 15.66 -8.09 5.29
C PRO A 124 14.39 -8.86 4.87
N ARG A 125 13.58 -8.32 3.96
CA ARG A 125 12.31 -8.88 3.49
C ARG A 125 12.35 -9.27 2.02
N ALA A 126 13.42 -8.95 1.30
CA ALA A 126 13.51 -9.05 -0.14
C ALA A 126 13.23 -10.47 -0.67
N ALA A 127 13.73 -11.50 0.02
CA ALA A 127 13.55 -12.90 -0.36
C ALA A 127 12.10 -13.40 -0.30
N ARG A 128 11.26 -12.79 0.55
CA ARG A 128 9.84 -13.18 0.74
C ARG A 128 8.86 -12.19 0.09
N ALA A 129 9.33 -11.02 -0.32
CA ALA A 129 8.50 -10.02 -0.99
C ALA A 129 8.16 -10.47 -2.42
N SER A 130 6.96 -10.10 -2.89
CA SER A 130 6.58 -10.39 -4.27
C SER A 130 7.43 -9.61 -5.27
N GLY A 131 7.66 -10.15 -6.47
CA GLY A 131 8.35 -9.44 -7.52
C GLY A 131 7.68 -8.12 -7.95
N VAL A 132 6.35 -8.03 -7.82
CA VAL A 132 5.61 -6.79 -8.05
C VAL A 132 6.02 -5.73 -7.03
N THR A 133 6.05 -6.12 -5.74
CA THR A 133 6.45 -5.25 -4.64
C THR A 133 7.90 -4.78 -4.80
N VAL A 134 8.83 -5.71 -5.06
CA VAL A 134 10.26 -5.39 -5.21
C VAL A 134 10.49 -4.43 -6.38
N ARG A 135 9.92 -4.71 -7.56
CA ARG A 135 10.10 -3.84 -8.74
C ARG A 135 9.62 -2.41 -8.54
N GLU A 136 8.51 -2.23 -7.83
CA GLU A 136 8.04 -0.87 -7.49
C GLU A 136 8.96 -0.20 -6.46
N ALA A 137 9.26 -0.90 -5.36
CA ALA A 137 9.93 -0.31 -4.21
C ALA A 137 11.36 0.13 -4.50
N VAL A 138 12.09 -0.58 -5.37
CA VAL A 138 13.50 -0.26 -5.68
C VAL A 138 13.68 0.93 -6.63
N LYS A 139 12.60 1.53 -7.14
CA LYS A 139 12.67 2.52 -8.23
C LYS A 139 13.43 3.81 -7.88
N TYR A 140 13.44 4.21 -6.62
CA TYR A 140 14.13 5.42 -6.14
C TYR A 140 15.30 5.13 -5.19
N LEU A 141 15.65 3.85 -5.03
CA LEU A 141 16.86 3.47 -4.29
C LEU A 141 18.11 3.76 -5.13
N SER A 142 19.25 3.94 -4.47
CA SER A 142 20.52 4.06 -5.18
C SER A 142 20.83 2.80 -6.00
N SER A 143 21.69 2.90 -7.01
CA SER A 143 22.10 1.74 -7.81
C SER A 143 22.65 0.60 -6.95
N ALA A 144 23.43 0.93 -5.91
CA ALA A 144 23.98 -0.04 -4.97
C ALA A 144 22.89 -0.73 -4.13
N GLN A 145 21.97 0.04 -3.54
CA GLN A 145 20.85 -0.49 -2.76
C GLN A 145 19.93 -1.38 -3.62
N ARG A 146 19.62 -0.91 -4.83
CA ARG A 146 18.82 -1.68 -5.80
C ARG A 146 19.49 -3.00 -6.14
N ALA A 147 20.78 -2.99 -6.45
CA ALA A 147 21.53 -4.22 -6.74
C ALA A 147 21.51 -5.19 -5.55
N ALA A 148 21.71 -4.70 -4.33
CA ALA A 148 21.68 -5.52 -3.11
C ALA A 148 20.30 -6.18 -2.89
N VAL A 149 19.22 -5.42 -3.01
CA VAL A 149 17.85 -5.96 -2.89
C VAL A 149 17.57 -7.00 -3.97
N LEU A 150 17.98 -6.74 -5.22
CA LEU A 150 17.74 -7.66 -6.33
C LEU A 150 18.58 -8.94 -6.23
N ALA A 151 19.77 -8.89 -5.64
CA ALA A 151 20.59 -10.07 -5.40
C ALA A 151 19.97 -11.03 -4.38
N VAL A 152 19.28 -10.50 -3.36
CA VAL A 152 18.56 -11.29 -2.34
C VAL A 152 17.18 -11.72 -2.83
N TYR A 153 16.52 -10.91 -3.66
CA TYR A 153 15.29 -11.29 -4.34
C TYR A 153 15.59 -12.38 -5.37
N GLN A 154 15.60 -13.63 -4.91
CA GLN A 154 15.56 -14.80 -5.77
C GLN A 154 14.14 -14.89 -6.35
N PRO A 155 13.91 -14.72 -7.67
CA PRO A 155 12.63 -15.07 -8.22
C PRO A 155 12.44 -16.56 -7.98
N ALA A 156 11.45 -16.95 -7.17
CA ALA A 156 11.06 -18.35 -7.08
C ALA A 156 10.92 -18.88 -8.51
N THR A 157 11.69 -19.91 -8.85
CA THR A 157 11.57 -20.63 -10.12
C THR A 157 10.11 -20.98 -10.30
N ARG A 158 9.42 -20.29 -11.21
CA ARG A 158 8.04 -20.63 -11.54
C ARG A 158 8.07 -21.99 -12.25
N PRO A 159 7.31 -23.00 -11.83
CA PRO A 159 6.90 -24.03 -12.77
C PRO A 159 6.08 -23.34 -13.86
N GLU A 160 6.40 -23.61 -15.12
CA GLU A 160 5.61 -23.13 -16.26
C GLU A 160 4.16 -23.62 -16.09
N GLY A 161 3.22 -22.68 -15.95
CA GLY A 161 1.79 -22.92 -15.81
C GLY A 161 1.02 -21.96 -16.71
N PRO A 162 -0.09 -22.41 -17.32
CA PRO A 162 -0.51 -21.94 -18.63
C PRO A 162 -1.02 -20.49 -18.61
N SER A 163 -0.73 -19.80 -19.71
CA SER A 163 -1.20 -18.47 -20.09
C SER A 163 -2.73 -18.34 -19.99
N GLY A 164 -3.23 -17.91 -18.83
CA GLY A 164 -4.62 -17.48 -18.65
C GLY A 164 -4.82 -16.04 -19.13
N ARG A 165 -5.35 -15.87 -20.35
CA ARG A 165 -5.99 -14.62 -20.79
C ARG A 165 -7.22 -14.37 -19.91
N ALA A 166 -7.35 -13.18 -19.34
CA ALA A 166 -8.60 -12.73 -18.74
C ALA A 166 -9.66 -12.52 -19.83
N PRO A 167 -10.93 -12.90 -19.61
CA PRO A 167 -12.02 -12.58 -20.53
C PRO A 167 -12.34 -11.07 -20.49
N ARG A 168 -12.84 -10.58 -21.63
CA ARG A 168 -13.17 -9.18 -21.92
C ARG A 168 -14.30 -8.64 -21.06
#